data_AF-A0A524EKZ2-F1
#
_entry.id   AF-A0A524EKZ2-F1
#
_cell.length_a   1.000
_cell.length_b   1.000
_cell.length_c   1.000
_cell.angle_alpha   90.00
_cell.angle_beta   90.00
_cell.angle_gamma   90.00
#
_symmetry.space_group_name_H-M   'P 1'
#
loop_
_entity.id
_entity.type
_entity.pdbx_description
1 polymer ?
#
loop_
_entity_poly.entity_id
_entity_poly.type
_entity_poly.pdbx_seq_one_letter_code
_entity_poly.pdbx_strand_id
1 'polypeptide(L)'
;MSQKQEPTYRGVPLSELVKMDMDSLIKLFPARRRRTLRRGLPPRQKKLLVKLRKARKAQRKGEDVVVRTQCRDMIILPEMVDLTVGI
;
A
#
# COMPACT_ATOMS: atom_id res chain seq x y z
N MET A 1 -19.78 23.47 -1.79
CA MET A 1 -19.73 22.04 -1.41
C MET A 1 -18.80 21.33 -2.40
N SER A 2 -17.56 21.06 -1.99
CA SER A 2 -16.56 20.45 -2.90
C SER A 2 -16.91 18.97 -3.09
N GLN A 3 -17.24 18.56 -4.31
CA GLN A 3 -17.38 17.13 -4.62
C GLN A 3 -16.01 16.47 -4.39
N LYS A 4 -15.97 15.49 -3.47
CA LYS A 4 -14.76 14.69 -3.21
C LYS A 4 -14.47 13.90 -4.49
N GLN A 5 -13.52 14.39 -5.27
CA GLN A 5 -13.03 13.69 -6.45
C GLN A 5 -12.33 12.41 -5.97
N GLU A 6 -12.69 11.26 -6.54
CA GLU A 6 -12.03 10.00 -6.19
C GLU A 6 -10.53 10.11 -6.54
N PRO A 7 -9.62 9.68 -5.64
CA PRO A 7 -8.21 9.73 -5.93
C PRO A 7 -7.88 8.78 -7.09
N THR A 8 -7.41 9.36 -8.19
CA THR A 8 -6.92 8.61 -9.36
C THR A 8 -5.40 8.56 -9.36
N TYR A 9 -4.82 7.40 -9.68
CA TYR A 9 -3.38 7.26 -9.92
C TYR A 9 -3.14 6.85 -11.38
N ARG A 10 -2.48 7.73 -12.14
CA ARG A 10 -2.18 7.52 -13.59
C ARG A 10 -3.41 7.13 -14.41
N GLY A 11 -4.55 7.75 -14.11
CA GLY A 11 -5.83 7.50 -14.81
C GLY A 11 -6.63 6.31 -14.30
N VAL A 12 -6.13 5.57 -13.29
CA VAL A 12 -6.85 4.45 -12.68
C VAL A 12 -7.46 4.88 -11.34
N PRO A 13 -8.76 4.65 -11.09
CA PRO A 13 -9.39 4.96 -9.81
C PRO A 13 -8.92 4.01 -8.71
N LEU A 14 -9.00 4.47 -7.45
CA LEU A 14 -8.56 3.69 -6.28
C LEU A 14 -9.26 2.33 -6.16
N SER A 15 -10.56 2.27 -6.48
CA SER A 15 -11.37 1.06 -6.44
C SER A 15 -10.85 -0.04 -7.38
N GLU A 16 -10.28 0.36 -8.51
CA GLU A 16 -9.70 -0.55 -9.49
C GLU A 16 -8.27 -0.96 -9.08
N LEU A 17 -7.47 -0.02 -8.55
CA LEU A 17 -6.11 -0.30 -8.05
C LEU A 17 -6.08 -1.36 -6.94
N VAL A 18 -7.13 -1.45 -6.11
CA VAL A 18 -7.26 -2.47 -5.06
C VAL A 18 -7.55 -3.86 -5.64
N LYS A 19 -8.19 -3.93 -6.81
CA LYS A 19 -8.55 -5.20 -7.48
C LYS A 19 -7.48 -5.69 -8.45
N MET A 20 -6.60 -4.80 -8.91
CA MET A 20 -5.54 -5.13 -9.87
C MET A 20 -4.50 -6.09 -9.29
N ASP A 21 -4.00 -6.97 -10.16
CA ASP A 21 -2.87 -7.83 -9.84
C ASP A 21 -1.56 -7.05 -9.67
N MET A 22 -0.65 -7.63 -8.89
CA MET A 22 0.66 -7.05 -8.60
C MET A 22 1.50 -6.80 -9.87
N ASP A 23 1.43 -7.67 -10.87
CA ASP A 23 2.20 -7.52 -12.11
C ASP A 23 1.71 -6.35 -12.98
N SER A 24 0.40 -6.14 -13.02
CA SER A 24 -0.23 -4.99 -13.67
C SER A 24 0.12 -3.69 -12.92
N LEU A 25 0.11 -3.73 -11.58
CA LEU A 25 0.51 -2.61 -10.74
C LEU A 25 1.99 -2.22 -10.93
N ILE A 26 2.87 -3.22 -11.11
CA ILE A 26 4.30 -2.98 -11.38
C ILE A 26 4.45 -2.20 -12.69
N LYS A 27 3.71 -2.53 -13.76
CA LYS A 27 3.80 -1.79 -15.03
C LYS A 27 3.40 -0.32 -14.87
N LEU A 28 2.44 -0.03 -14.01
CA LEU A 28 1.98 1.33 -13.68
C LEU A 28 2.97 2.12 -12.83
N PHE A 29 4.02 1.55 -12.24
CA PHE A 29 4.96 2.29 -11.41
C PHE A 29 6.10 2.96 -12.20
N PRO A 30 6.69 4.07 -11.68
CA PRO A 30 7.94 4.63 -12.19
C PRO A 30 9.12 3.65 -12.11
N ALA A 31 10.16 3.89 -12.90
CA ALA A 31 11.34 3.02 -13.03
C ALA A 31 11.97 2.59 -11.68
N ARG A 32 12.16 3.50 -10.72
CA ARG A 32 12.74 3.19 -9.40
C ARG A 32 11.91 2.15 -8.64
N ARG A 33 10.60 2.37 -8.54
CA ARG A 33 9.67 1.49 -7.80
C ARG A 33 9.58 0.11 -8.43
N ARG A 34 9.55 0.05 -9.76
CA ARG A 34 9.62 -1.22 -10.52
C ARG A 34 10.91 -1.99 -10.24
N ARG A 35 12.06 -1.30 -10.22
CA ARG A 35 13.37 -1.91 -9.91
C ARG A 35 13.39 -2.51 -8.51
N THR A 36 12.82 -1.83 -7.51
CA THR A 36 12.72 -2.36 -6.14
C THR A 36 11.87 -3.62 -6.09
N LEU A 37 10.69 -3.62 -6.71
CA LEU A 37 9.79 -4.79 -6.71
C LEU A 37 10.39 -5.98 -7.48
N ARG A 38 11.04 -5.74 -8.64
CA ARG A 38 11.71 -6.79 -9.42
C ARG A 38 12.91 -7.42 -8.71
N ARG A 39 13.63 -6.65 -7.88
CA ARG A 39 14.76 -7.16 -7.08
C ARG A 39 14.31 -7.96 -5.86
N GLY A 40 13.04 -7.87 -5.49
CA GLY A 40 12.45 -8.55 -4.35
C GLY A 40 12.44 -7.72 -3.07
N LEU A 41 11.53 -8.09 -2.18
CA LEU A 41 11.33 -7.42 -0.89
C LEU A 41 12.24 -8.05 0.17
N PRO A 42 13.14 -7.28 0.84
CA PRO A 42 13.91 -7.77 1.97
C PRO A 42 13.02 -8.30 3.11
N PRO A 43 13.55 -9.18 3.99
CA PRO A 43 12.78 -9.82 5.06
C PRO A 43 12.05 -8.83 6.00
N ARG A 44 12.64 -7.65 6.23
CA ARG A 44 12.04 -6.58 7.04
C ARG A 44 10.70 -6.09 6.46
N GLN A 45 10.64 -5.92 5.14
CA GLN A 45 9.44 -5.49 4.43
C GLN A 45 8.37 -6.59 4.40
N LYS A 46 8.78 -7.86 4.28
CA LYS A 46 7.86 -9.00 4.41
C LYS A 46 7.18 -9.04 5.79
N LYS A 47 7.94 -8.84 6.87
CA LYS A 47 7.39 -8.75 8.23
C LYS A 47 6.40 -7.58 8.35
N LEU A 48 6.69 -6.44 7.72
CA LEU A 48 5.77 -5.30 7.69
C LEU A 48 4.45 -5.64 6.99
N LEU A 49 4.50 -6.30 5.83
CA LEU A 49 3.29 -6.72 5.10
C LEU A 49 2.37 -7.61 5.95
N VAL A 50 2.95 -8.55 6.70
CA VAL A 50 2.17 -9.39 7.62
C VAL A 50 1.51 -8.55 8.72
N LYS A 51 2.22 -7.58 9.29
CA LYS A 51 1.67 -6.65 10.28
C LYS A 51 0.54 -5.79 9.71
N LEU A 52 0.72 -5.27 8.49
CA LEU A 52 -0.29 -4.45 7.81
C LEU A 52 -1.57 -5.25 7.50
N ARG A 53 -1.43 -6.50 7.03
CA ARG A 53 -2.58 -7.38 6.81
C ARG A 53 -3.34 -7.69 8.09
N LYS A 54 -2.64 -7.82 9.22
CA LYS A 54 -3.27 -7.97 10.54
C LYS A 54 -3.96 -6.67 10.97
N ALA A 55 -3.30 -5.52 10.81
CA ALA A 55 -3.87 -4.21 11.13
C ALA A 55 -5.14 -3.93 10.32
N ARG A 56 -5.15 -4.24 9.02
CA ARG A 56 -6.36 -4.08 8.19
C ARG A 56 -7.53 -4.95 8.63
N LYS A 57 -7.25 -6.16 9.12
CA LYS A 57 -8.29 -7.03 9.71
C LYS A 57 -8.81 -6.46 11.03
N ALA A 58 -7.94 -5.87 11.85
CA ALA A 58 -8.34 -5.21 13.10
C ALA A 58 -9.13 -3.92 12.86
N GLN A 59 -8.74 -3.12 11.87
CA GLN A 59 -9.46 -1.91 11.47
C GLN A 59 -10.88 -2.22 10.96
N ARG A 60 -11.07 -3.33 10.23
CA ARG A 60 -12.41 -3.82 9.87
C ARG A 60 -13.27 -4.19 11.08
N LYS A 61 -12.66 -4.48 12.23
CA LYS A 61 -13.35 -4.75 13.50
C LYS A 61 -13.57 -3.47 14.33
N GLY A 62 -13.13 -2.31 13.83
CA GLY A 62 -13.29 -1.01 14.51
C GLY A 62 -12.12 -0.62 15.41
N GLU A 63 -11.00 -1.33 15.39
CA GLU A 63 -9.80 -0.96 16.15
C GLU A 63 -8.81 -0.17 15.29
N ASP A 64 -8.52 1.07 15.69
CA ASP A 64 -7.51 1.90 15.05
C ASP A 64 -6.11 1.47 15.47
N VAL A 65 -5.51 0.58 14.68
CA VAL A 65 -4.16 0.05 14.93
C VAL A 65 -3.10 0.90 14.23
N VAL A 66 -2.26 1.57 15.01
CA VAL A 66 -1.08 2.28 14.48
C VAL A 66 0.08 1.30 14.29
N VAL A 67 0.51 1.12 13.05
CA VAL A 67 1.66 0.25 12.72
C VAL A 67 2.95 1.05 12.78
N ARG A 68 3.74 0.88 13.85
CA ARG A 68 5.07 1.49 13.96
C ARG A 68 6.11 0.74 13.12
N THR A 69 6.90 1.47 12.33
CA THR A 69 7.94 0.92 11.47
C THR A 69 9.16 1.83 11.34
N GLN A 70 10.34 1.24 11.18
CA GLN A 70 11.57 1.94 10.78
C GLN A 70 11.84 1.81 9.27
N CYS A 71 11.03 1.03 8.54
CA CYS A 71 11.23 0.78 7.11
C CYS A 71 10.70 1.95 6.27
N ARG A 72 11.55 2.94 6.00
CA ARG A 72 11.23 4.13 5.18
C ARG A 72 11.27 3.90 3.67
N ASP A 73 11.98 2.86 3.24
CA ASP A 73 12.20 2.55 1.82
C ASP A 73 11.05 1.77 1.16
N MET A 74 10.00 1.46 1.92
CA MET A 74 8.89 0.65 1.43
C MET A 74 7.97 1.46 0.53
N ILE A 75 7.57 0.84 -0.59
CA ILE A 75 6.60 1.41 -1.51
C ILE A 75 5.21 1.27 -0.90
N ILE A 76 4.43 2.35 -0.92
CA ILE A 76 3.03 2.32 -0.53
C ILE A 76 2.27 1.48 -1.56
N LEU A 77 1.68 0.39 -1.10
CA LEU A 77 0.79 -0.45 -1.90
C LEU A 77 -0.66 0.03 -1.72
N PRO A 78 -1.54 -0.22 -2.72
CA PRO A 78 -2.97 0.07 -2.58
C PRO A 78 -3.61 -0.59 -1.36
N GLU A 79 -3.06 -1.73 -0.92
CA GLU A 79 -3.52 -2.43 0.28
C GLU A 79 -3.33 -1.62 1.58
N MET A 80 -2.46 -0.62 1.57
CA MET A 80 -2.04 0.17 2.73
C MET A 80 -2.80 1.49 2.88
N VAL A 81 -3.67 1.81 1.93
CA VAL A 81 -4.50 3.02 1.99
C VAL A 81 -5.46 2.88 3.18
N ASP A 82 -5.65 3.99 3.90
CA ASP A 82 -6.44 4.11 5.14
C ASP A 82 -5.84 3.49 6.40
N LEU A 83 -4.60 2.95 6.35
CA LEU A 83 -3.87 2.52 7.54
C LEU A 83 -2.95 3.61 8.09
N THR A 84 -2.98 3.79 9.41
CA THR A 84 -2.05 4.70 10.11
C THR A 84 -0.71 4.02 10.35
N VAL A 85 0.34 4.50 9.69
CA VAL A 85 1.71 3.99 9.81
C VAL A 85 2.58 5.05 10.50
N GLY A 86 3.19 4.69 11.63
CA GLY A 86 4.19 5.53 12.29
C GLY A 86 5.58 5.24 11.73
N ILE A 87 6.28 6.27 11.27
CA ILE A 87 7.59 6.22 10.55
C ILE A 87 8.73 6.73 11.43
#